data_AF-A0A1G2HSW2-F1
#
_entry.id   AF-A0A1G2HSW2-F1
#
_cell.length_a   1.000
_cell.length_b   1.000
_cell.length_c   1.000
_cell.angle_alpha   90.00
_cell.angle_beta   90.00
_cell.angle_gamma   90.00
#
_symmetry.space_group_name_H-M   'P 1'
#
loop_
_entity.id
_entity.type
_entity.pdbx_description
1 polymer ?
#
loop_
_entity_poly.entity_id
_entity_poly.type
_entity_poly.pdbx_seq_one_letter_code
_entity_poly.pdbx_strand_id
1 'polypeptide(L)'
;MDILSHILIGRIISSNQIKKAQIFTMVFSFLPDLGQIPFYLVLGYENARPFLFPYNSDWIGARSLHPVLTAMWDIPHSFFFLFLIILPVITYFKIPKISFFAYGLHLLIDIPTHTGEWMIRPFYPFNFAIPGITDAWAWPVWAFILSWTILGIIIFSLKFLKINDESFNKN
;
A
#
# COMPACT_ATOMS: atom_id res chain seq x y z
N MET A 1 -0.40 -8.98 1.69
CA MET A 1 -1.78 -8.66 1.25
C MET A 1 -1.78 -7.29 0.61
N ASP A 2 -1.19 -6.33 1.30
CA ASP A 2 -1.15 -4.88 1.00
C ASP A 2 -0.68 -4.55 -0.41
N ILE A 3 0.50 -5.05 -0.83
CA ILE A 3 1.05 -4.74 -2.16
C ILE A 3 0.02 -4.97 -3.28
N LEU A 4 -0.62 -6.14 -3.29
CA LEU A 4 -1.57 -6.46 -4.36
C LEU A 4 -2.86 -5.64 -4.23
N SER A 5 -3.39 -5.49 -3.01
CA SER A 5 -4.58 -4.68 -2.75
C SER A 5 -4.37 -3.24 -3.23
N HIS A 6 -3.24 -2.63 -2.88
CA HIS A 6 -2.88 -1.27 -3.26
C HIS A 6 -2.62 -1.10 -4.75
N ILE A 7 -1.99 -2.08 -5.42
CA ILE A 7 -1.89 -2.09 -6.89
C ILE A 7 -3.27 -2.04 -7.53
N LEU A 8 -4.21 -2.87 -7.06
CA LEU A 8 -5.56 -2.94 -7.60
C LEU A 8 -6.35 -1.64 -7.34
N ILE A 9 -6.21 -1.04 -6.16
CA ILE A 9 -6.81 0.26 -5.85
C ILE A 9 -6.20 1.36 -6.73
N GLY A 10 -4.88 1.38 -6.90
CA GLY A 10 -4.18 2.26 -7.84
C GLY A 10 -4.70 2.11 -9.27
N ARG A 11 -5.02 0.88 -9.68
CA ARG A 11 -5.63 0.62 -10.99
C ARG A 11 -7.06 1.17 -11.08
N ILE A 12 -7.87 1.04 -10.04
CA ILE A 12 -9.24 1.57 -9.98
C ILE A 12 -9.24 3.09 -10.14
N ILE A 13 -8.46 3.81 -9.32
CA ILE A 13 -8.46 5.28 -9.31
C ILE A 13 -7.91 5.89 -10.61
N SER A 14 -7.04 5.16 -11.32
CA SER A 14 -6.47 5.61 -12.60
C SER A 14 -7.20 5.06 -13.83
N SER A 15 -8.34 4.38 -13.67
CA SER A 15 -9.09 3.72 -14.76
C SER A 15 -9.36 4.63 -15.98
N ASN A 16 -9.64 5.92 -15.75
CA ASN A 16 -9.90 6.90 -16.80
C ASN A 16 -8.67 7.66 -17.30
N GLN A 17 -7.49 7.36 -16.79
CA GLN A 17 -6.23 8.00 -17.18
C GLN A 17 -5.56 7.29 -18.37
N ILE A 18 -4.59 7.97 -18.99
CA ILE A 18 -3.71 7.35 -19.99
C ILE A 18 -2.84 6.25 -19.38
N LYS A 19 -2.40 5.28 -20.19
CA LYS A 19 -1.63 4.10 -19.74
C LYS A 19 -0.40 4.46 -18.90
N LYS A 20 0.36 5.50 -19.29
CA LYS A 20 1.53 5.97 -18.53
C LYS A 20 1.13 6.37 -17.10
N ALA A 21 0.08 7.19 -16.96
CA ALA A 21 -0.43 7.61 -15.66
C ALA A 21 -0.94 6.44 -14.84
N GLN A 22 -1.63 5.48 -15.46
CA GLN A 22 -2.07 4.25 -14.79
C GLN A 22 -0.91 3.47 -14.18
N ILE A 23 0.17 3.26 -14.93
CA ILE A 23 1.36 2.54 -14.44
C ILE A 23 1.98 3.28 -13.26
N PHE A 24 2.20 4.59 -13.37
CA PHE A 24 2.76 5.37 -12.26
C PHE A 24 1.83 5.40 -11.05
N THR A 25 0.53 5.55 -11.23
CA THR A 25 -0.44 5.45 -10.12
C THR A 25 -0.31 4.11 -9.43
N MET A 26 -0.36 3.00 -10.16
CA MET A 26 -0.22 1.65 -9.58
C MET A 26 1.08 1.52 -8.79
N VAL A 27 2.22 1.96 -9.35
CA VAL A 27 3.52 1.91 -8.66
C VAL A 27 3.49 2.71 -7.35
N PHE A 28 3.02 3.95 -7.40
CA PHE A 28 2.99 4.82 -6.21
C PHE A 28 1.94 4.39 -5.18
N SER A 29 0.97 3.56 -5.56
CA SER A 29 0.00 3.00 -4.62
C SER A 29 0.60 1.95 -3.69
N PHE A 30 1.54 1.11 -4.13
CA PHE A 30 2.16 0.08 -3.26
C PHE A 30 3.61 0.40 -2.88
N LEU A 31 4.16 1.51 -3.37
CA LEU A 31 5.54 1.88 -3.10
C LEU A 31 5.91 1.88 -1.60
N PRO A 32 5.03 2.33 -0.67
CA PRO A 32 5.37 2.34 0.76
C PRO A 32 5.61 0.95 1.33
N ASP A 33 4.81 -0.04 0.89
CA ASP A 33 4.90 -1.44 1.33
C ASP A 33 6.27 -2.07 1.09
N LEU A 34 7.02 -1.57 0.09
CA LEU A 34 8.36 -2.09 -0.20
C LEU A 34 9.33 -1.89 0.95
N GLY A 35 9.09 -0.89 1.80
CA GLY A 35 9.85 -0.66 3.04
C GLY A 35 9.77 -1.82 4.03
N GLN A 36 8.73 -2.65 3.93
CA GLN A 36 8.50 -3.79 4.82
C GLN A 36 9.26 -5.05 4.42
N ILE A 37 9.68 -5.16 3.14
CA ILE A 37 10.33 -6.38 2.61
C ILE A 37 11.58 -6.78 3.42
N PRO A 38 12.52 -5.87 3.75
CA PRO A 38 13.67 -6.22 4.56
C PRO A 38 13.28 -6.74 5.94
N PHE A 39 12.22 -6.19 6.55
CA PHE A 39 11.74 -6.63 7.85
C PHE A 39 11.22 -8.07 7.81
N TYR A 40 10.46 -8.43 6.77
CA TYR A 40 10.03 -9.81 6.54
C TYR A 40 11.21 -10.78 6.45
N LEU A 41 12.22 -10.44 5.64
CA LEU A 41 13.37 -11.30 5.41
C LEU A 41 14.19 -11.52 6.69
N VAL A 42 14.41 -10.46 7.47
CA VAL A 42 15.17 -10.54 8.73
C VAL A 42 14.40 -11.36 9.76
N LEU A 43 13.12 -11.07 10.00
CA LEU A 43 12.32 -11.84 10.97
C LEU A 43 12.17 -13.30 10.56
N GLY A 44 11.96 -13.56 9.27
CA GLY A 44 11.90 -14.91 8.74
C GLY A 44 13.22 -15.68 8.96
N TYR A 45 14.36 -15.00 8.82
CA TYR A 45 15.67 -15.59 9.09
C TYR A 45 15.86 -15.88 10.58
N GLU A 46 15.62 -14.90 11.45
CA GLU A 46 15.83 -15.00 12.90
C GLU A 46 14.97 -16.08 13.55
N ASN A 47 13.75 -16.30 13.04
CA ASN A 47 12.82 -17.30 13.53
C ASN A 47 12.89 -18.63 12.75
N ALA A 48 13.92 -18.82 11.92
CA ALA A 48 14.15 -20.01 11.11
C ALA A 48 12.90 -20.45 10.30
N ARG A 49 12.20 -19.48 9.70
CA ARG A 49 10.95 -19.70 8.98
C ARG A 49 11.18 -20.18 7.55
N PRO A 50 10.34 -21.10 7.03
CA PRO A 50 10.39 -21.49 5.63
C PRO A 50 10.23 -20.27 4.71
N PHE A 51 11.05 -20.22 3.66
CA PHE A 51 11.03 -19.14 2.66
C PHE A 51 11.19 -17.72 3.24
N LEU A 52 11.74 -17.60 4.47
CA LEU A 52 11.86 -16.33 5.18
C LEU A 52 10.52 -15.60 5.38
N PHE A 53 9.42 -16.35 5.49
CA PHE A 53 8.10 -15.77 5.72
C PHE A 53 7.74 -15.86 7.21
N PRO A 54 7.80 -14.76 7.97
CA PRO A 54 7.47 -14.74 9.39
C PRO A 54 6.00 -15.10 9.64
N TYR A 55 5.74 -15.76 10.77
CA TYR A 55 4.41 -15.93 11.31
C TYR A 55 3.96 -14.67 12.07
N ASN A 56 2.66 -14.49 12.25
CA ASN A 56 2.12 -13.34 12.99
C ASN A 56 2.68 -13.23 14.42
N SER A 57 3.02 -14.35 15.06
CA SER A 57 3.65 -14.39 16.38
C SER A 57 5.06 -13.77 16.41
N ASP A 58 5.77 -13.80 15.29
CA ASP A 58 7.18 -13.35 15.20
C ASP A 58 7.29 -11.83 15.24
N TRP A 59 6.18 -11.13 15.02
CA TRP A 59 6.12 -9.68 15.03
C TRP A 59 6.01 -9.09 16.43
N ILE A 60 5.64 -9.89 17.43
CA ILE A 60 5.44 -9.43 18.81
C ILE A 60 6.77 -8.87 19.35
N GLY A 61 6.81 -7.57 19.64
CA GLY A 61 8.00 -6.86 20.11
C GLY A 61 9.04 -6.55 19.03
N ALA A 62 8.84 -7.00 17.79
CA ALA A 62 9.80 -6.85 16.69
C ALA A 62 10.16 -5.38 16.43
N ARG A 63 9.19 -4.45 16.56
CA ARG A 63 9.47 -3.03 16.36
C ARG A 63 10.50 -2.47 17.33
N SER A 64 10.43 -2.92 18.58
CA SER A 64 11.35 -2.48 19.63
C SER A 64 12.76 -3.06 19.45
N LEU A 65 12.83 -4.31 18.96
CA LEU A 65 14.09 -5.02 18.73
C LEU A 65 14.82 -4.54 17.47
N HIS A 66 14.07 -4.11 16.45
CA HIS A 66 14.63 -3.67 15.16
C HIS A 66 14.21 -2.24 14.81
N PRO A 67 14.75 -1.22 15.51
CA PRO A 67 14.37 0.17 15.29
C PRO A 67 14.69 0.67 13.87
N VAL A 68 15.76 0.17 13.26
CA VAL A 68 16.13 0.53 11.87
C VAL A 68 15.13 -0.05 10.87
N LEU A 69 14.77 -1.33 11.00
CA LEU A 69 13.77 -1.96 10.12
C LEU A 69 12.39 -1.33 10.32
N THR A 70 12.07 -0.98 11.56
CA THR A 70 10.85 -0.22 11.88
C THR A 70 10.85 1.15 11.21
N ALA A 71 11.98 1.85 11.16
CA ALA A 71 12.08 3.12 10.44
C ALA A 71 11.89 2.92 8.92
N MET A 72 12.35 1.80 8.35
CA MET A 72 12.12 1.48 6.94
C MET A 72 10.64 1.27 6.60
N TRP A 73 9.82 0.87 7.58
CA TRP A 73 8.36 0.88 7.49
C TRP A 73 7.78 2.26 7.73
N ASP A 74 8.11 2.89 8.85
CA ASP A 74 7.45 4.12 9.32
C ASP A 74 7.73 5.33 8.43
N ILE A 75 8.93 5.43 7.85
CA ILE A 75 9.31 6.55 7.00
C ILE A 75 8.39 6.60 5.76
N PRO A 76 8.29 5.56 4.91
CA PRO A 76 7.37 5.57 3.77
C PRO A 76 5.90 5.76 4.17
N HIS A 77 5.48 5.29 5.35
CA HIS A 77 4.11 5.41 5.85
C HIS A 77 3.81 6.73 6.59
N SER A 78 4.64 7.75 6.39
CA SER A 78 4.46 9.07 7.00
C SER A 78 4.04 10.14 5.99
N PHE A 79 3.23 11.10 6.46
CA PHE A 79 2.91 12.30 5.69
C PHE A 79 4.16 13.18 5.45
N PHE A 80 5.15 13.16 6.35
CA PHE A 80 6.40 13.87 6.09
C PHE A 80 7.13 13.30 4.88
N PHE A 81 7.20 11.98 4.73
CA PHE A 81 7.79 11.40 3.53
C PHE A 81 6.95 11.69 2.26
N LEU A 82 5.62 11.65 2.38
CA LEU A 82 4.72 12.05 1.28
C LEU A 82 5.00 13.49 0.80
N PHE A 83 5.09 14.46 1.71
CA PHE A 83 5.22 15.87 1.34
C PHE A 83 6.66 16.31 1.09
N LEU A 84 7.64 15.76 1.80
CA LEU A 84 9.05 16.17 1.70
C LEU A 84 9.85 15.37 0.67
N ILE A 85 9.43 14.15 0.31
CA ILE A 85 10.14 13.30 -0.64
C ILE A 85 9.29 13.01 -1.87
N ILE A 86 8.09 12.44 -1.68
CA ILE A 86 7.25 11.99 -2.81
C ILE A 86 6.77 13.16 -3.65
N LEU A 87 6.29 14.25 -3.05
CA LEU A 87 5.85 15.43 -3.79
C LEU A 87 6.99 16.07 -4.61
N PRO A 88 8.19 16.33 -4.04
CA PRO A 88 9.35 16.77 -4.83
C PRO A 88 9.73 15.80 -5.96
N VAL A 89 9.74 14.49 -5.72
CA VAL A 89 10.03 13.49 -6.77
C VAL A 89 9.00 13.59 -7.90
N ILE A 90 7.71 13.65 -7.58
CA ILE A 90 6.65 13.71 -8.58
C ILE A 90 6.75 15.00 -9.40
N THR A 91 7.00 16.13 -8.75
CA THR A 91 7.11 17.44 -9.41
C THR A 91 8.37 17.54 -10.27
N TYR A 92 9.53 17.14 -9.74
CA TYR A 92 10.82 17.21 -10.44
C TYR A 92 10.85 16.30 -11.68
N PHE A 93 10.43 15.04 -11.54
CA PHE A 93 10.42 14.08 -12.64
C PHE A 93 9.18 14.18 -13.54
N LYS A 94 8.29 15.16 -13.29
CA LYS A 94 7.04 15.37 -14.04
C LYS A 94 6.19 14.10 -14.12
N ILE A 95 6.14 13.36 -13.02
CA ILE A 95 5.29 12.17 -12.87
C ILE A 95 3.83 12.64 -12.83
N PRO A 96 2.87 11.87 -13.40
CA PRO A 96 1.46 12.23 -13.34
C PRO A 96 0.99 12.52 -11.91
N LYS A 97 0.38 13.70 -11.70
CA LYS A 97 -0.03 14.17 -10.36
C LYS A 97 -0.94 13.19 -9.62
N ILE A 98 -1.72 12.37 -10.34
CA ILE A 98 -2.55 11.32 -9.76
C ILE A 98 -1.73 10.32 -8.92
N SER A 99 -0.44 10.12 -9.20
CA SER A 99 0.45 9.26 -8.41
C SER A 99 0.67 9.79 -6.99
N PHE A 100 0.63 11.11 -6.79
CA PHE A 100 0.72 11.71 -5.45
C PHE A 100 -0.51 11.35 -4.63
N PHE A 101 -1.69 11.50 -5.23
CA PHE A 101 -2.96 11.11 -4.61
C PHE A 101 -3.03 9.61 -4.38
N ALA A 102 -2.44 8.80 -5.26
CA ALA A 102 -2.36 7.35 -5.11
C ALA A 102 -1.56 6.94 -3.86
N TYR A 103 -0.39 7.56 -3.67
CA TYR A 103 0.44 7.35 -2.49
C TYR A 103 -0.29 7.83 -1.22
N GLY A 104 -0.89 9.03 -1.26
CA GLY A 104 -1.65 9.56 -0.14
C GLY A 104 -2.85 8.68 0.22
N LEU A 105 -3.56 8.15 -0.77
CA LEU A 105 -4.69 7.25 -0.56
C LEU A 105 -4.26 5.93 0.08
N HIS A 106 -3.10 5.39 -0.30
CA HIS A 106 -2.51 4.24 0.37
C HIS A 106 -2.35 4.51 1.88
N LEU A 107 -1.74 5.64 2.27
CA LEU A 107 -1.59 6.00 3.69
C LEU A 107 -2.93 6.09 4.42
N LEU A 108 -3.95 6.64 3.76
CA LEU A 108 -5.28 6.79 4.35
C LEU A 108 -6.02 5.46 4.51
N ILE A 109 -5.79 4.50 3.60
CA ILE A 109 -6.35 3.15 3.70
C ILE A 109 -5.66 2.37 4.81
N ASP A 110 -4.36 2.55 4.97
CA ASP A 110 -3.55 1.80 5.92
C ASP A 110 -3.84 2.18 7.39
N ILE A 111 -4.17 3.44 7.66
CA ILE A 111 -4.52 3.90 9.01
C ILE A 111 -5.60 3.02 9.68
N PRO A 112 -6.78 2.76 9.07
CA PRO A 112 -7.78 1.89 9.66
C PRO A 112 -7.45 0.38 9.58
N THR A 113 -6.51 -0.07 8.74
CA THR A 113 -6.25 -1.50 8.49
C THR A 113 -5.05 -2.09 9.22
N HIS A 114 -4.34 -1.30 10.03
CA HIS A 114 -3.21 -1.79 10.81
C HIS A 114 -3.33 -1.51 12.32
N THR A 115 -3.05 -2.53 13.13
CA THR A 115 -3.04 -2.43 14.60
C THR A 115 -1.78 -3.06 15.19
N GLY A 116 -1.59 -2.92 16.51
CA GLY A 116 -0.43 -3.46 17.23
C GLY A 116 0.92 -3.05 16.62
N GLU A 117 1.71 -4.06 16.26
CA GLU A 117 3.05 -3.91 15.68
C GLU A 117 3.03 -3.32 14.25
N TRP A 118 1.85 -3.23 13.66
CA TRP A 118 1.67 -2.72 12.30
C TRP A 118 1.13 -1.29 12.27
N MET A 119 0.78 -0.72 13.44
CA MET A 119 0.18 0.61 13.51
C MET A 119 0.99 1.63 12.71
N ILE A 120 0.25 2.42 11.94
CA ILE A 120 0.81 3.52 11.18
C ILE A 120 1.19 4.65 12.12
N ARG A 121 2.33 5.28 11.86
CA ARG A 121 2.80 6.51 12.50
C ARG A 121 2.79 7.64 11.48
N PRO A 122 1.64 8.31 11.23
CA PRO A 122 1.51 9.22 10.10
C PRO A 122 2.44 10.44 10.19
N PHE A 123 2.94 10.74 11.39
CA PHE A 123 3.85 11.86 11.66
C PHE A 123 5.24 11.40 12.12
N TYR A 124 5.68 10.18 11.77
CA TYR A 124 7.05 9.73 12.04
C TYR A 124 8.07 10.80 11.57
N PRO A 125 9.05 11.22 12.39
CA PRO A 125 9.62 10.52 13.56
C PRO A 125 8.91 10.79 14.90
N PHE A 126 7.79 11.51 14.93
CA PHE A 126 7.01 11.61 16.15
C PHE A 126 6.33 10.26 16.44
N ASN A 127 6.42 9.79 17.68
CA ASN A 127 5.91 8.48 18.13
C ASN A 127 4.37 8.41 18.25
N PHE A 128 3.65 9.21 17.47
CA PHE A 128 2.19 9.19 17.44
C PHE A 128 1.71 8.06 16.52
N ALA A 129 1.29 6.96 17.13
CA ALA A 129 0.71 5.82 16.43
C ALA A 129 -0.83 5.90 16.47
N ILE A 130 -1.49 5.58 15.37
CA ILE A 130 -2.96 5.47 15.31
C ILE A 130 -3.33 3.99 15.29
N PRO A 131 -4.09 3.50 16.29
CA PRO A 131 -4.62 2.14 16.23
C PRO A 131 -5.71 2.08 15.15
N GLY A 132 -5.52 1.22 14.16
CA GLY A 132 -6.56 0.87 13.20
C GLY A 132 -7.75 0.16 13.86
N ILE A 133 -8.78 -0.06 13.08
CA ILE A 133 -10.00 -0.78 13.49
C ILE A 133 -9.93 -2.28 13.18
N THR A 134 -9.00 -2.68 12.32
CA THR A 134 -8.75 -4.07 11.92
C THR A 134 -7.28 -4.25 11.63
N ASP A 135 -6.80 -5.50 11.67
CA ASP A 135 -5.46 -5.85 11.24
C ASP A 135 -5.53 -6.72 10.00
N ALA A 136 -5.42 -6.07 8.85
CA ALA A 136 -5.45 -6.71 7.54
C ALA A 136 -4.36 -7.78 7.42
N TRP A 137 -3.21 -7.66 8.08
CA TRP A 137 -2.15 -8.69 8.01
C TRP A 137 -2.50 -9.96 8.78
N ALA A 138 -3.32 -9.82 9.82
CA ALA A 138 -3.76 -10.95 10.63
C ALA A 138 -4.96 -11.70 10.01
N TRP A 139 -5.52 -11.23 8.90
CA TRP A 139 -6.67 -11.89 8.30
C TRP A 139 -6.30 -13.27 7.72
N PRO A 140 -7.25 -14.21 7.70
CA PRO A 140 -7.06 -15.49 7.05
C PRO A 140 -6.95 -15.33 5.53
N VAL A 141 -6.22 -16.25 4.88
CA VAL A 141 -5.93 -16.20 3.44
C VAL A 141 -7.19 -16.06 2.57
N TRP A 142 -8.31 -16.68 2.95
CA TRP A 142 -9.56 -16.57 2.20
C TRP A 142 -10.08 -15.13 2.14
N ALA A 143 -9.84 -14.32 3.18
CA ALA A 143 -10.26 -12.91 3.20
C ALA A 143 -9.43 -12.07 2.23
N PHE A 144 -8.15 -12.41 2.05
CA PHE A 144 -7.30 -11.80 1.01
C PHE A 144 -7.85 -12.07 -0.38
N ILE A 145 -8.15 -13.35 -0.66
CA ILE A 145 -8.69 -13.78 -1.95
C ILE A 145 -10.01 -13.08 -2.22
N LEU A 146 -10.90 -13.01 -1.23
CA LEU A 146 -12.18 -12.32 -1.36
C LEU A 146 -11.99 -10.82 -1.68
N SER A 147 -11.12 -10.13 -0.93
CA SER A 147 -10.81 -8.72 -1.17
C SER A 147 -10.28 -8.47 -2.59
N TRP A 148 -9.31 -9.27 -3.03
CA TRP A 148 -8.76 -9.15 -4.39
C TRP A 148 -9.77 -9.48 -5.47
N THR A 149 -10.64 -10.46 -5.23
CA THR A 149 -11.73 -10.80 -6.16
C THR A 149 -12.68 -9.63 -6.33
N ILE A 150 -13.10 -9.00 -5.23
CA ILE A 150 -13.98 -7.82 -5.25
C ILE A 150 -13.30 -6.66 -6.01
N LEU A 151 -12.04 -6.35 -5.70
CA LEU A 151 -11.28 -5.32 -6.40
C LEU A 151 -11.14 -5.62 -7.90
N GLY A 152 -10.90 -6.89 -8.26
CA GLY A 152 -10.84 -7.35 -9.64
C GLY A 152 -12.16 -7.17 -10.38
N ILE A 153 -13.29 -7.49 -9.74
CA ILE A 153 -14.64 -7.26 -10.29
C ILE A 153 -14.87 -5.77 -10.54
N ILE A 154 -14.49 -4.89 -9.61
CA ILE A 154 -14.61 -3.44 -9.79
C ILE A 154 -13.81 -2.96 -11.00
N ILE A 155 -12.55 -3.40 -11.15
CA ILE A 155 -11.71 -3.06 -12.30
C ILE A 155 -12.36 -3.53 -13.61
N PHE A 156 -12.90 -4.75 -13.64
CA PHE A 156 -13.58 -5.30 -14.81
C PHE A 156 -14.81 -4.47 -15.17
N SER A 157 -15.67 -4.15 -14.18
CA SER A 157 -16.86 -3.34 -14.36
C SER A 157 -16.54 -1.95 -14.89
N LEU A 158 -15.53 -1.27 -14.34
CA LEU A 158 -15.09 0.04 -14.83
C LEU A 158 -14.60 -0.02 -16.27
N LYS A 159 -13.87 -1.07 -16.64
CA LYS A 159 -13.43 -1.27 -18.02
C LYS A 159 -14.62 -1.52 -18.96
N PHE A 160 -15.60 -2.30 -18.53
CA PHE A 160 -16.80 -2.59 -19.31
C PHE A 160 -17.63 -1.33 -19.56
N LEU A 161 -17.88 -0.53 -18.52
CA LEU A 161 -18.59 0.74 -18.63
C LEU A 161 -17.91 1.70 -19.62
N LYS A 162 -16.58 1.84 -19.52
CA LYS A 162 -15.81 2.70 -20.42
C LYS A 162 -15.94 2.29 -21.90
N ILE A 163 -15.91 0.98 -22.19
CA ILE A 163 -16.06 0.48 -23.56
C ILE A 163 -17.44 0.86 -24.12
N ASN A 164 -18.49 0.75 -23.30
CA ASN A 164 -19.85 1.07 -23.72
C ASN A 164 -20.04 2.57 -23.97
N ASP A 165 -19.46 3.43 -23.14
CA ASP A 165 -19.51 4.90 -23.34
C ASP A 165 -18.81 5.34 -24.64
N GLU A 166 -17.67 4.74 -24.97
CA GLU A 166 -16.96 5.01 -26.23
C GLU A 166 -17.76 4.52 -27.45
N SER A 167 -18.58 3.47 -27.29
CA SER A 167 -19.44 2.93 -28.35
C SER A 167 -20.70 3.77 -28.57
N PHE A 168 -21.28 4.32 -27.50
CA PHE A 168 -22.49 5.13 -27.56
C PHE A 168 -22.24 6.50 -28.20
N ASN A 169 -21.09 7.12 -27.92
CA ASN A 169 -20.73 8.44 -28.46
C ASN A 169 -20.25 8.43 -29.92
N LYS A 170 -20.20 7.26 -30.58
CA LYS A 170 -19.76 7.11 -31.99
C LYS A 170 -20.91 6.86 -32.97
N ASN A 171 -22.15 6.74 -32.48
CA ASN A 171 -23.37 6.61 -33.27
C ASN A 171 -24.19 7.91 -33.24
#